data_AF-A0A9X1Y623-F1
#
_entry.id   AF-A0A9X1Y623-F1
#
_cell.length_a   1.000
_cell.length_b   1.000
_cell.length_c   1.000
_cell.angle_alpha   90.00
_cell.angle_beta   90.00
_cell.angle_gamma   90.00
#
_symmetry.space_group_name_H-M   'P 1'
#
loop_
_entity.id
_entity.type
_entity.pdbx_description
1 polymer ?
#
loop_
_entity_poly.entity_id
_entity_poly.type
_entity_poly.pdbx_seq_one_letter_code
_entity_poly.pdbx_strand_id
1 'polypeptide(L)'
;MIRMFKSKDYVQEIELVDLASIQAIIQLTGMGVTVIFTPTGDLQSVTFIEGTKIITAIPGQFVYKNSTGTVGVCNFEYLDENYEEVTEPTA
;
A
#
# COMPACT_ATOMS: atom_id res chain seq x y z
N MET A 1 6.89 4.87 7.00
CA MET A 1 6.06 6.02 7.42
C MET A 1 4.69 5.81 6.80
N ILE A 2 3.62 5.84 7.57
CA ILE A 2 2.25 5.71 7.04
C ILE A 2 1.85 7.11 6.56
N ARG A 3 1.39 7.24 5.32
CA ARG A 3 0.78 8.49 4.83
C ARG A 3 -0.73 8.32 4.89
N MET A 4 -1.43 9.39 5.29
CA MET A 4 -2.88 9.37 5.47
C MET A 4 -3.50 10.42 4.58
N PHE A 5 -4.54 10.04 3.84
CA PHE A 5 -5.20 10.93 2.91
C PHE A 5 -6.70 10.99 3.22
N LYS A 6 -7.31 12.17 3.06
CA LYS A 6 -8.71 12.42 3.39
C LYS A 6 -9.42 13.08 2.22
N SER A 7 -10.34 12.34 1.60
CA SER A 7 -11.34 12.88 0.67
C SER A 7 -12.58 12.01 0.80
N LYS A 8 -13.63 12.57 1.41
CA LYS A 8 -14.95 11.99 1.79
C LYS A 8 -14.93 10.64 2.53
N ASP A 9 -14.05 9.71 2.17
CA ASP A 9 -13.71 8.47 2.80
C ASP A 9 -12.26 8.52 3.33
N TYR A 10 -12.07 7.96 4.52
CA TYR A 10 -10.75 7.83 5.14
C TYR A 10 -10.00 6.70 4.43
N VAL A 11 -8.82 6.98 3.86
CA VAL A 11 -7.96 5.96 3.23
C VAL A 11 -6.59 5.98 3.88
N GLN A 12 -6.13 4.81 4.31
CA GLN A 12 -4.78 4.58 4.80
C GLN A 12 -3.96 3.93 3.71
N GLU A 13 -2.73 4.36 3.52
CA GLU A 13 -1.89 3.85 2.45
C GLU A 13 -0.41 3.79 2.82
N ILE A 14 0.28 2.87 2.16
CA ILE A 14 1.70 2.64 2.34
C ILE A 14 2.31 2.38 0.97
N GLU A 15 3.33 3.17 0.64
CA GLU A 15 4.16 2.97 -0.54
C GLU A 15 5.00 1.69 -0.39
N LEU A 16 4.98 0.85 -1.41
CA LEU A 16 5.92 -0.25 -1.55
C LEU A 16 7.24 0.31 -2.10
N VAL A 17 8.25 0.41 -1.26
CA VAL A 17 9.58 0.92 -1.65
C VAL A 17 10.59 -0.22 -1.66
N ASP A 18 10.61 -0.98 -0.58
CA ASP A 18 11.57 -2.04 -0.32
C ASP A 18 10.98 -3.10 0.62
N LEU A 19 11.81 -4.06 1.05
CA LEU A 19 11.40 -5.10 1.99
C LEU A 19 10.94 -4.56 3.35
N ALA A 20 11.43 -3.40 3.80
CA ALA A 20 11.02 -2.82 5.07
C ALA A 20 9.58 -2.29 5.01
N SER A 21 9.13 -1.80 3.85
CA SER A 21 7.75 -1.36 3.65
C SER A 21 6.73 -2.50 3.72
N ILE A 22 7.12 -3.73 3.40
CA ILE A 22 6.23 -4.91 3.38
C ILE A 22 5.61 -5.16 4.77
N GLN A 23 6.40 -5.02 5.83
CA GLN A 23 5.89 -5.26 7.20
C GLN A 23 4.75 -4.30 7.53
N ALA A 24 4.87 -3.02 7.17
CA ALA A 24 3.85 -2.03 7.41
C ALA A 24 2.60 -2.31 6.56
N ILE A 25 2.76 -2.76 5.31
CA ILE A 25 1.63 -3.15 4.46
C ILE A 25 0.91 -4.39 5.03
N ILE A 26 1.63 -5.37 5.59
CA ILE A 26 1.01 -6.50 6.29
C ILE A 26 0.21 -6.01 7.51
N GLN A 27 0.75 -5.06 8.28
CA GLN A 27 0.04 -4.49 9.43
C GLN A 27 -1.25 -3.74 9.02
N LEU A 28 -1.21 -3.03 7.90
CA LEU A 28 -2.37 -2.33 7.34
C LEU A 28 -3.45 -3.31 6.84
N THR A 29 -3.03 -4.32 6.07
CA THR A 29 -3.94 -5.15 5.27
C THR A 29 -4.35 -6.45 5.97
N GLY A 30 -3.48 -7.01 6.81
CA GLY A 30 -3.64 -8.35 7.37
C GLY A 30 -3.33 -9.48 6.40
N MET A 31 -2.87 -9.16 5.17
CA MET A 31 -2.69 -10.13 4.09
C MET A 31 -1.33 -10.83 4.18
N GLY A 32 -1.28 -12.12 3.78
CA GLY A 32 -0.03 -12.84 3.56
C GLY A 32 0.68 -12.35 2.30
N VAL A 33 1.98 -12.59 2.17
CA VAL A 33 2.79 -12.04 1.07
C VAL A 33 3.64 -13.07 0.35
N THR A 34 3.75 -12.90 -0.97
CA THR A 34 4.77 -13.53 -1.82
C THR A 34 5.61 -12.43 -2.44
N VAL A 35 6.93 -12.54 -2.32
CA VAL A 35 7.88 -11.55 -2.85
C VAL A 35 8.59 -12.12 -4.06
N ILE A 36 8.65 -11.35 -5.14
CA ILE A 36 9.37 -11.71 -6.37
C ILE A 36 10.53 -10.75 -6.54
N PHE A 37 11.70 -11.32 -6.81
CA PHE A 37 12.93 -10.58 -7.10
C PHE A 37 13.33 -10.78 -8.56
N THR A 38 14.01 -9.78 -9.11
CA THR A 38 14.72 -9.90 -10.38
C THR A 38 15.91 -10.87 -10.23
N PRO A 39 16.50 -11.36 -11.34
CA PRO A 39 17.73 -12.15 -11.29
C PRO A 39 18.93 -11.43 -10.68
N THR A 40 18.90 -10.09 -10.64
CA THR A 40 19.93 -9.24 -10.01
C THR A 40 19.71 -9.06 -8.51
N GLY A 41 18.59 -9.56 -7.96
CA GLY A 41 18.26 -9.47 -6.53
C GLY A 41 17.44 -8.23 -6.17
N ASP A 42 16.99 -7.45 -7.14
CA ASP A 42 16.15 -6.27 -6.90
C ASP A 42 14.70 -6.68 -6.68
N LEU A 43 13.99 -5.97 -5.80
CA LEU A 43 12.57 -6.19 -5.58
C LEU A 43 11.80 -5.91 -6.88
N GLN A 44 11.10 -6.91 -7.42
CA GLN A 44 10.33 -6.78 -8.65
C GLN A 44 8.86 -6.53 -8.34
N SER A 45 8.27 -7.33 -7.46
CA SER A 45 6.87 -7.19 -7.06
C SER A 45 6.58 -7.91 -5.75
N VAL A 46 5.47 -7.51 -5.11
CA VAL A 46 4.90 -8.18 -3.94
C VAL A 46 3.44 -8.48 -4.21
N THR A 47 3.07 -9.75 -4.06
CA THR A 47 1.69 -10.22 -4.15
C THR A 47 1.14 -10.42 -2.75
N PHE A 48 0.05 -9.72 -2.42
CA PHE A 48 -0.67 -9.86 -1.15
C PHE A 48 -1.89 -10.76 -1.33
N ILE A 49 -2.08 -11.70 -0.41
CA ILE A 49 -3.08 -12.78 -0.51
C ILE A 49 -3.90 -12.87 0.77
N GLU A 50 -5.23 -12.89 0.63
CA GLU A 50 -6.20 -13.17 1.68
C GLU A 50 -7.35 -14.01 1.10
N GLY A 51 -7.33 -15.32 1.36
CA GLY A 51 -8.31 -16.24 0.78
C GLY A 51 -8.24 -16.23 -0.75
N THR A 52 -9.31 -15.77 -1.40
CA THR A 52 -9.40 -15.62 -2.87
C THR A 52 -8.99 -14.23 -3.36
N LYS A 53 -8.76 -13.27 -2.47
CA LYS A 53 -8.35 -11.91 -2.81
C LYS A 53 -6.85 -11.85 -3.01
N ILE A 54 -6.45 -11.42 -4.21
CA ILE A 54 -5.05 -11.30 -4.61
C ILE A 54 -4.85 -9.91 -5.19
N ILE A 55 -3.85 -9.19 -4.68
CA ILE A 55 -3.41 -7.91 -5.23
C ILE A 55 -1.89 -7.94 -5.40
N THR A 56 -1.38 -7.27 -6.43
CA THR A 56 0.05 -7.21 -6.71
C THR A 56 0.46 -5.75 -6.79
N ALA A 57 1.52 -5.40 -6.07
CA ALA A 57 2.15 -4.09 -6.13
C ALA A 57 3.61 -4.24 -6.62
N ILE A 58 4.09 -3.23 -7.34
CA ILE A 58 5.50 -3.07 -7.69
C ILE A 58 6.10 -1.88 -6.91
N PRO A 59 7.43 -1.79 -6.79
CA PRO A 59 8.07 -0.63 -6.16
C PRO A 59 7.59 0.70 -6.76
N GLY A 60 7.27 1.67 -5.88
CA GLY A 60 6.68 2.97 -6.23
C GLY A 60 5.15 3.01 -6.28
N GLN A 61 4.47 1.87 -6.09
CA GLN A 61 3.01 1.83 -5.95
C GLN A 61 2.57 1.86 -4.49
N PHE A 62 1.33 2.28 -4.28
CA PHE A 62 0.72 2.44 -2.97
C PHE A 62 -0.29 1.33 -2.75
N VAL A 63 -0.17 0.64 -1.62
CA VAL A 63 -1.20 -0.28 -1.14
C VAL A 63 -2.08 0.49 -0.17
N TYR A 64 -3.37 0.56 -0.47
CA TYR A 64 -4.34 1.31 0.32
C TYR A 64 -5.40 0.42 0.95
N LYS A 65 -5.95 0.87 2.06
CA LYS A 65 -7.14 0.31 2.71
C LYS A 65 -8.13 1.43 3.01
N ASN A 66 -9.34 1.30 2.47
CA ASN A 66 -10.40 2.29 2.69
C ASN A 66 -11.21 1.97 3.97
N SER A 67 -12.13 2.88 4.32
CA SER A 67 -13.05 2.77 5.46
C SER A 67 -13.92 1.51 5.45
N THR A 68 -14.19 0.93 4.28
CA THR A 68 -14.98 -0.31 4.13
C THR A 68 -14.14 -1.58 4.27
N GLY A 69 -12.83 -1.46 4.50
CA GLY A 69 -11.89 -2.59 4.56
C GLY A 69 -11.46 -3.14 3.18
N THR A 70 -11.86 -2.48 2.09
CA THR A 70 -11.37 -2.81 0.76
C THR A 70 -9.90 -2.43 0.68
N VAL A 71 -9.11 -3.34 0.10
CA VAL A 71 -7.67 -3.17 -0.09
C VAL A 71 -7.42 -3.17 -1.59
N GLY A 72 -6.63 -2.23 -2.06
CA GLY A 72 -6.26 -2.11 -3.47
C GLY A 72 -4.85 -1.57 -3.63
N VAL A 73 -4.46 -1.39 -4.89
CA VAL A 73 -3.18 -0.81 -5.29
C VAL A 73 -3.45 0.36 -6.23
N CYS A 74 -2.73 1.46 -6.02
CA CYS A 74 -2.81 2.66 -6.86
C CYS A 74 -1.42 3.27 -7.09
N ASN A 75 -1.35 4.19 -8.04
CA ASN A 75 -0.17 5.04 -8.23
C ASN A 75 -0.38 6.38 -7.50
N PHE A 76 0.71 7.14 -7.35
CA PHE A 76 0.68 8.45 -6.72
C PHE A 76 -0.31 9.41 -7.39
N GLU A 77 -0.41 9.41 -8.72
CA GLU A 77 -1.31 10.32 -9.45
C GLU A 77 -2.77 10.09 -9.07
N TYR A 78 -3.17 8.83 -8.85
CA TYR A 78 -4.51 8.52 -8.40
C TYR A 78 -4.80 9.09 -7.01
N LEU A 79 -3.78 9.13 -6.15
CA LEU A 79 -3.91 9.63 -4.79
C LEU A 79 -3.99 11.15 -4.75
N ASP A 80 -3.11 11.81 -5.49
CA ASP A 80 -3.07 13.27 -5.63
C ASP A 80 -4.37 13.83 -6.25
N GLU A 81 -4.94 13.13 -7.25
CA GLU A 81 -6.18 13.56 -7.90
C GLU A 81 -7.43 13.34 -7.03
N ASN A 82 -7.43 12.33 -6.16
CA ASN A 82 -8.64 11.89 -5.47
C ASN A 82 -8.64 12.21 -3.97
N TYR A 83 -7.49 12.52 -3.36
CA TYR A 83 -7.38 12.69 -1.92
C TYR A 83 -6.43 13.83 -1.49
N GLU A 84 -6.80 14.56 -0.44
CA GLU A 84 -5.90 15.54 0.18
C GLU A 84 -4.98 14.83 1.20
N GLU A 85 -3.66 15.01 1.08
CA GLU A 85 -2.68 14.48 2.05
C GLU A 85 -2.89 15.15 3.41
N VAL A 86 -3.19 14.35 4.43
CA VAL A 86 -3.31 14.82 5.81
C VAL A 86 -2.03 14.44 6.54
N THR A 87 -1.14 15.41 6.70
CA THR A 87 -0.04 15.28 7.66
C THR A 87 -0.65 15.38 9.06
N GLU A 88 -0.62 14.29 9.84
CA GLU A 88 -1.03 14.37 11.24
C GLU A 88 -0.21 15.44 11.98
N PRO A 89 -0.83 16.34 12.75
CA PRO A 89 -0.09 17.14 13.70
C PRO A 89 0.41 16.18 14.78
N THR A 90 1.73 16.08 14.89
CA THR A 90 2.40 15.39 15.99
C THR A 90 1.94 16.03 17.30
N ALA A 91 1.24 15.25 18.13
CA ALA A 91 0.86 15.63 19.50
C ALA A 91 2.03 15.43 20.46
#